data_AF-A0A382IL32-F1
#
_entry.id   AF-A0A382IL32-F1
#
_cell.length_a   1.000
_cell.length_b   1.000
_cell.length_c   1.000
_cell.angle_alpha   90.00
_cell.angle_beta   90.00
_cell.angle_gamma   90.00
#
_symmetry.space_group_name_H-M   'P 1'
#
loop_
_entity.id
_entity.type
_entity.pdbx_description
1 polymer ?
#
loop_
_entity_poly.entity_id
_entity_poly.type
_entity_poly.pdbx_seq_one_letter_code
_entity_poly.pdbx_strand_id
1 'polypeptide(L)'
;MQSSPEGTKLRRTISAPTLVILLSAIAGGWLLQEGADRSDNVYGRVRVLQEVMERVQSSFVDEVDQGSLYDSAIDGLIRELDDPHSSLIPASAYEDLRIRTEGEYGGVGLEVSHRGGHVTVVSPIPGGPSERIGIRSGDQFLGINGVVLDSMETDEAVGLLRGRPGTEVKISVLRPGITDPIEFTIERDVIRLR
;
A
#
# COMPACT_ATOMS: atom_id res chain seq x y z
N MET A 1 -6.25 98.53 9.60
CA MET A 1 -5.08 97.89 10.27
C MET A 1 -5.65 96.90 11.26
N GLN A 2 -5.40 95.58 11.25
CA GLN A 2 -4.41 94.68 10.64
C GLN A 2 -5.13 93.30 10.58
N SER A 3 -5.27 92.65 9.42
CA SER A 3 -4.39 91.58 8.87
C SER A 3 -4.20 90.33 9.75
N SER A 4 -4.86 89.23 9.34
CA SER A 4 -4.49 87.78 9.22
C SER A 4 -3.28 87.17 10.00
N PRO A 5 -3.16 85.81 10.16
CA PRO A 5 -3.82 84.76 9.35
C PRO A 5 -4.37 83.51 10.07
N GLU A 6 -5.16 82.82 9.25
CA GLU A 6 -5.47 81.38 9.16
C GLU A 6 -4.53 80.38 9.85
N GLY A 7 -5.16 79.40 10.49
CA GLY A 7 -4.55 78.12 10.85
C GLY A 7 -5.59 77.00 10.73
N THR A 8 -5.86 76.53 9.51
CA THR A 8 -6.64 75.32 9.25
C THR A 8 -5.87 74.09 9.75
N LYS A 9 -6.17 73.65 10.97
CA LYS A 9 -5.69 72.37 11.48
C LYS A 9 -6.37 71.24 10.73
N LEU A 10 -5.67 70.67 9.75
CA LEU A 10 -6.07 69.46 9.06
C LEU A 10 -6.10 68.30 10.07
N ARG A 11 -7.28 68.01 10.63
CA ARG A 11 -7.52 66.78 11.39
C ARG A 11 -7.34 65.62 10.42
N ARG A 12 -6.20 64.91 10.51
CA ARG A 12 -6.02 63.62 9.83
C ARG A 12 -7.13 62.69 10.30
N THR A 13 -8.15 62.54 9.48
CA THR A 13 -9.26 61.61 9.69
C THR A 13 -8.74 60.19 9.48
N ILE A 14 -8.41 59.52 10.58
CA ILE A 14 -7.95 58.12 10.63
C ILE A 14 -9.10 57.14 10.24
N SER A 15 -10.27 57.65 9.85
CA SER A 15 -11.48 56.85 9.57
C SER A 15 -11.41 55.97 8.32
N ALA A 16 -10.58 56.31 7.33
CA ALA A 16 -10.47 55.55 6.08
C ALA A 16 -9.72 54.20 6.23
N PRO A 17 -8.51 54.13 6.81
CA PRO A 17 -7.79 52.85 6.94
C PRO A 17 -8.49 51.86 7.88
N THR A 18 -9.17 52.34 8.93
CA THR A 18 -9.93 51.48 9.85
C THR A 18 -11.11 50.81 9.14
N LEU A 19 -11.78 51.51 8.22
CA LEU A 19 -12.90 50.94 7.46
C LEU A 19 -12.44 49.82 6.54
N VAL A 20 -11.28 49.98 5.89
CA VAL A 20 -10.70 48.96 5.00
C VAL A 20 -10.34 47.70 5.78
N ILE A 21 -9.71 47.85 6.95
CA ILE A 21 -9.38 46.71 7.83
C ILE A 21 -10.66 45.98 8.25
N LEU A 22 -11.70 46.71 8.65
CA LEU A 22 -12.97 46.12 9.08
C LEU A 22 -13.68 45.39 7.93
N LEU A 23 -13.70 45.97 6.72
CA LEU A 23 -14.22 45.33 5.51
C LEU A 23 -13.42 44.09 5.13
N SER A 24 -12.09 44.13 5.21
CA SER A 24 -11.24 42.97 4.94
C SER A 24 -11.38 41.87 5.98
N ALA A 25 -11.65 42.20 7.25
CA ALA A 25 -11.94 41.23 8.30
C ALA A 25 -13.31 40.56 8.09
N ILE A 26 -14.32 41.32 7.65
CA ILE A 26 -15.64 40.77 7.30
C ILE A 26 -15.53 39.88 6.06
N ALA A 27 -14.89 40.36 4.99
CA ALA A 27 -14.71 39.59 3.76
C ALA A 27 -13.83 38.34 3.99
N GLY A 28 -12.76 38.47 4.78
CA GLY A 28 -11.90 37.36 5.17
C GLY A 28 -12.62 36.35 6.07
N GLY A 29 -13.45 36.81 7.01
CA GLY A 29 -14.29 35.94 7.84
C GLY A 29 -15.31 35.15 7.02
N TRP A 30 -15.95 35.81 6.05
CA TRP A 30 -16.92 35.16 5.14
C TRP A 30 -16.25 34.12 4.24
N LEU A 31 -15.05 34.44 3.70
CA LEU A 31 -14.26 33.52 2.88
C LEU A 31 -13.75 32.30 3.66
N LEU A 32 -13.43 32.46 4.94
CA LEU A 32 -12.99 31.36 5.80
C LEU A 32 -14.14 30.44 6.25
N GLN A 33 -15.36 30.97 6.41
CA GLN A 33 -16.53 30.15 6.75
C GLN A 33 -16.91 29.17 5.63
N GLU A 34 -16.86 29.61 4.37
CA GLU A 34 -17.19 28.76 3.20
C GLU A 34 -16.25 27.54 3.06
N GLY A 35 -14.99 27.65 3.53
CA GLY A 35 -14.01 26.58 3.51
C GLY A 35 -14.16 25.56 4.65
N ALA A 36 -14.59 26.00 5.84
CA ALA A 36 -14.71 25.15 7.03
C ALA A 36 -15.90 24.17 6.94
N ASP A 37 -17.07 24.65 6.51
CA ASP A 37 -18.31 23.85 6.45
C ASP A 37 -18.20 22.63 5.52
N ARG A 38 -17.39 22.72 4.45
CA ARG A 38 -17.22 21.61 3.50
C ARG A 38 -16.33 20.50 4.06
N SER A 39 -15.36 20.85 4.90
CA SER A 39 -14.44 19.88 5.52
C SER A 39 -15.12 19.08 6.64
N ASP A 40 -15.93 19.73 7.49
CA ASP A 40 -16.65 19.08 8.58
C ASP A 40 -17.62 17.98 8.08
N ASN A 41 -18.21 18.16 6.90
CA ASN A 41 -19.16 17.20 6.32
C ASN A 41 -18.48 15.89 5.88
N VAL A 42 -17.28 15.94 5.30
CA VAL A 42 -16.58 14.74 4.82
C VAL A 42 -16.12 13.88 5.99
N TYR A 43 -15.51 14.49 7.00
CA TYR A 43 -15.11 13.76 8.21
C TYR A 43 -16.30 13.13 8.94
N GLY A 44 -17.43 13.85 9.01
CA GLY A 44 -18.67 13.32 9.58
C GLY A 44 -19.18 12.07 8.85
N ARG A 45 -19.17 12.06 7.51
CA ARG A 45 -19.62 10.91 6.72
C ARG A 45 -18.72 9.69 6.88
N VAL A 46 -17.40 9.88 6.89
CA VAL A 46 -16.45 8.78 7.12
C VAL A 46 -16.64 8.18 8.51
N ARG A 47 -16.90 9.03 9.51
CA ARG A 47 -17.17 8.57 10.88
C ARG A 47 -18.44 7.73 10.98
N VAL A 48 -19.52 8.15 10.33
CA VAL A 48 -20.77 7.37 10.27
C VAL A 48 -20.54 6.00 9.63
N LEU A 49 -19.78 5.97 8.52
CA LEU A 49 -19.44 4.71 7.86
C LEU A 49 -18.64 3.78 8.79
N GLN A 50 -17.63 4.30 9.50
CA GLN A 50 -16.85 3.54 10.47
C GLN A 50 -17.73 3.00 11.62
N GLU A 51 -18.59 3.83 12.19
CA GLU A 51 -19.49 3.44 13.28
C GLU A 51 -20.46 2.32 12.84
N VAL A 52 -20.98 2.40 11.61
CA VAL A 52 -21.81 1.33 11.04
C VAL A 52 -21.03 0.03 10.90
N MET A 53 -19.79 0.08 10.37
CA MET A 53 -18.96 -1.12 10.24
C MET A 53 -18.65 -1.76 11.59
N GLU A 54 -18.24 -0.97 12.58
CA GLU A 54 -17.96 -1.45 13.94
C GLU A 54 -19.20 -2.04 14.61
N ARG A 55 -20.37 -1.42 14.40
CA ARG A 55 -21.64 -1.93 14.92
C ARG A 55 -22.03 -3.26 14.30
N VAL A 56 -21.86 -3.40 12.99
CA VAL A 56 -22.10 -4.68 12.29
C VAL A 56 -21.16 -5.74 12.84
N GLN A 57 -19.86 -5.47 12.92
CA GLN A 57 -18.88 -6.44 13.40
C GLN A 57 -19.15 -6.89 14.85
N SER A 58 -19.50 -5.96 15.75
CA SER A 58 -19.67 -6.25 17.18
C SER A 58 -21.04 -6.82 17.57
N SER A 59 -22.06 -6.66 16.71
CA SER A 59 -23.45 -6.93 17.07
C SER A 59 -24.17 -7.87 16.11
N PHE A 60 -23.51 -8.32 15.04
CA PHE A 60 -24.06 -9.34 14.15
C PHE A 60 -24.09 -10.71 14.86
N VAL A 61 -25.01 -11.58 14.42
CA VAL A 61 -25.25 -12.89 15.06
C VAL A 61 -24.06 -13.82 14.88
N ASP A 62 -23.40 -13.74 13.72
CA ASP A 62 -22.21 -14.52 13.36
C ASP A 62 -20.94 -13.66 13.41
N GLU A 63 -19.78 -14.32 13.47
CA GLU A 63 -18.49 -13.63 13.39
C GLU A 63 -18.27 -13.07 11.97
N VAL A 64 -17.99 -11.77 11.89
CA VAL A 64 -17.79 -11.07 10.61
C VAL A 64 -16.33 -10.61 10.50
N ASP A 65 -15.65 -11.07 9.45
CA ASP A 65 -14.30 -10.62 9.14
C ASP A 65 -14.30 -9.16 8.70
N GLN A 66 -13.42 -8.36 9.30
CA GLN A 66 -13.35 -6.92 9.03
C GLN A 66 -12.94 -6.63 7.58
N GLY A 67 -12.02 -7.42 7.02
CA GLY A 67 -11.56 -7.28 5.64
C GLY A 67 -12.72 -7.46 4.66
N SER A 68 -13.51 -8.51 4.85
CA SER A 68 -14.69 -8.80 4.02
C SER A 68 -15.75 -7.68 4.04
N LEU A 69 -15.91 -6.96 5.16
CA LEU A 69 -16.82 -5.81 5.26
C LEU A 69 -16.33 -4.64 4.40
N TYR A 70 -15.03 -4.35 4.43
CA TYR A 70 -14.43 -3.32 3.59
C TYR A 70 -14.53 -3.68 2.11
N ASP A 71 -14.21 -4.92 1.74
CA ASP A 71 -14.33 -5.39 0.35
C ASP A 71 -15.77 -5.26 -0.14
N SER A 72 -16.75 -5.69 0.66
CA SER A 72 -18.18 -5.56 0.36
C SER A 72 -18.63 -4.10 0.21
N ALA A 73 -18.09 -3.20 1.03
CA ALA A 73 -18.39 -1.78 0.95
C ALA A 73 -17.82 -1.16 -0.34
N ILE A 74 -16.58 -1.49 -0.71
CA ILE A 74 -15.96 -1.01 -1.95
C ILE A 74 -16.72 -1.56 -3.16
N ASP A 75 -17.06 -2.84 -3.16
CA ASP A 75 -17.89 -3.44 -4.21
C ASP A 75 -19.25 -2.75 -4.33
N GLY A 76 -19.84 -2.35 -3.20
CA GLY A 76 -21.07 -1.55 -3.17
C GLY A 76 -20.92 -0.20 -3.83
N LEU A 77 -19.85 0.53 -3.52
CA LEU A 77 -19.54 1.82 -4.11
C LEU A 77 -19.30 1.72 -5.62
N ILE A 78 -18.61 0.68 -6.07
CA ILE A 78 -18.32 0.45 -7.49
C ILE A 78 -19.61 0.08 -8.24
N ARG A 79 -20.46 -0.78 -7.66
CA ARG A 79 -21.75 -1.15 -8.24
C ARG A 79 -22.66 0.06 -8.44
N GLU A 80 -22.64 1.03 -7.52
CA GLU A 80 -23.43 2.26 -7.62
C GLU A 80 -23.03 3.15 -8.82
N LEU A 81 -21.81 2.97 -9.37
CA LEU A 81 -21.38 3.73 -10.55
C LEU A 81 -22.10 3.28 -11.83
N ASP A 82 -22.75 2.10 -11.83
CA ASP A 82 -23.41 1.49 -13.00
C ASP A 82 -22.53 1.47 -14.27
N ASP A 83 -21.21 1.37 -14.07
CA ASP A 83 -20.22 1.37 -15.15
C ASP A 83 -19.61 -0.04 -15.32
N PRO A 84 -19.84 -0.73 -16.46
CA PRO A 84 -19.27 -2.05 -16.71
C PRO A 84 -17.75 -2.07 -16.83
N HIS A 85 -17.10 -0.90 -16.92
CA HIS A 85 -15.65 -0.77 -16.98
C HIS A 85 -15.00 -0.44 -15.63
N SER A 86 -15.80 -0.20 -14.59
CA SER A 86 -15.32 0.10 -13.25
C SER A 86 -15.24 -1.18 -12.41
N SER A 87 -14.04 -1.52 -11.93
CA SER A 87 -13.82 -2.67 -11.03
C SER A 87 -12.62 -2.44 -10.11
N LEU A 88 -12.64 -3.03 -8.93
CA LEU A 88 -11.46 -3.12 -8.06
C LEU A 88 -10.77 -4.45 -8.33
N ILE A 89 -9.44 -4.39 -8.47
CA ILE A 89 -8.62 -5.59 -8.53
C ILE A 89 -8.17 -5.92 -7.11
N PRO A 90 -8.59 -7.06 -6.52
CA PRO A 90 -8.16 -7.43 -5.19
C PRO A 90 -6.65 -7.65 -5.17
N ALA A 91 -6.01 -7.41 -4.02
CA ALA A 91 -4.55 -7.46 -3.89
C ALA A 91 -3.94 -8.81 -4.34
N SER A 92 -4.64 -9.93 -4.10
CA SER A 92 -4.24 -11.26 -4.56
C SER A 92 -4.19 -11.38 -6.08
N ALA A 93 -5.15 -10.80 -6.79
CA ALA A 93 -5.21 -10.80 -8.26
C ALA A 93 -4.32 -9.73 -8.90
N TYR A 94 -4.00 -8.66 -8.17
CA TYR A 94 -3.12 -7.60 -8.64
C TYR A 94 -1.70 -8.09 -8.91
N GLU A 95 -1.19 -8.98 -8.05
CA GLU A 95 0.12 -9.64 -8.27
C GLU A 95 0.12 -10.44 -9.58
N ASP A 96 -0.89 -11.28 -9.80
CA ASP A 96 -0.99 -12.08 -11.03
C ASP A 96 -1.12 -11.22 -12.28
N LEU A 97 -1.87 -10.11 -12.19
CA LEU A 97 -1.97 -9.14 -13.27
C LEU A 97 -0.61 -8.51 -13.58
N ARG A 98 0.09 -8.04 -12.55
CA ARG A 98 1.40 -7.39 -12.69
C ARG A 98 2.43 -8.32 -13.31
N ILE A 99 2.41 -9.61 -12.95
CA ILE A 99 3.25 -10.63 -13.57
C ILE A 99 2.97 -10.76 -15.07
N ARG A 100 1.70 -10.79 -15.46
CA ARG A 100 1.30 -10.96 -16.87
C ARG A 100 1.56 -9.72 -17.73
N THR A 101 1.42 -8.53 -17.16
CA THR A 101 1.53 -7.27 -17.91
C THR A 101 2.93 -6.69 -17.90
N GLU A 102 3.62 -6.76 -16.76
CA GLU A 102 4.93 -6.13 -16.56
C GLU A 102 6.07 -7.15 -16.49
N GLY A 103 5.76 -8.45 -16.36
CA GLY A 103 6.77 -9.47 -16.10
C GLY A 103 7.40 -9.33 -14.72
N GLU A 104 6.74 -8.60 -13.80
CA GLU A 104 7.27 -8.29 -12.47
C GLU A 104 6.57 -9.10 -11.38
N TYR A 105 7.34 -9.72 -10.48
CA TYR A 105 6.80 -10.36 -9.27
C TYR A 105 7.66 -10.07 -8.03
N GLY A 106 7.03 -10.05 -6.86
CA GLY A 106 7.76 -10.06 -5.59
C GLY A 106 8.24 -11.46 -5.24
N GLY A 107 9.54 -11.63 -5.00
CA GLY A 107 10.09 -12.94 -4.63
C GLY A 107 11.60 -12.96 -4.46
N VAL A 108 12.16 -14.16 -4.47
CA VAL A 108 13.59 -14.38 -4.22
C VAL A 108 14.44 -14.47 -5.50
N GLY A 109 13.83 -14.45 -6.69
CA GLY A 109 14.56 -14.50 -7.96
C GLY A 109 15.26 -15.85 -8.21
N LEU A 110 14.51 -16.94 -8.08
CA LEU A 110 14.97 -18.30 -8.39
C LEU A 110 14.07 -18.93 -9.44
N GLU A 111 14.69 -19.58 -10.43
CA GLU A 111 14.03 -20.56 -11.27
C GLU A 111 14.18 -21.93 -10.61
N VAL A 112 13.07 -22.62 -10.40
CA VAL A 112 13.02 -23.92 -9.71
C VAL A 112 12.31 -24.95 -10.57
N SER A 113 12.69 -26.22 -10.41
CA SER A 113 12.07 -27.34 -11.11
C SER A 113 12.09 -28.58 -10.21
N HIS A 114 11.12 -29.47 -10.41
CA HIS A 114 11.09 -30.74 -9.72
C HIS A 114 12.06 -31.73 -10.39
N ARG A 115 13.07 -32.18 -9.64
CA ARG A 115 14.06 -33.15 -10.14
C ARG A 115 14.35 -34.20 -9.07
N GLY A 116 14.14 -35.46 -9.43
CA GLY A 116 14.48 -36.58 -8.54
C GLY A 116 13.70 -36.61 -7.23
N GLY A 117 12.47 -36.07 -7.21
CA GLY A 117 11.63 -36.02 -5.99
C GLY A 117 11.85 -34.77 -5.13
N HIS A 118 12.72 -33.85 -5.55
CA HIS A 118 13.01 -32.64 -4.81
C HIS A 118 12.83 -31.39 -5.68
N VAL A 119 12.32 -30.31 -5.07
CA VAL A 119 12.36 -28.98 -5.69
C VAL A 119 13.82 -28.53 -5.73
N THR A 120 14.33 -28.28 -6.92
CA THR A 120 15.74 -27.98 -7.18
C THR A 120 15.87 -26.64 -7.90
N VAL A 121 16.87 -25.85 -7.52
CA VAL A 121 17.23 -24.60 -8.20
C VAL A 121 17.79 -24.93 -9.59
N VAL A 122 17.11 -24.45 -10.62
CA VAL A 122 17.59 -24.49 -12.01
C VAL A 122 18.62 -23.39 -12.20
N SER A 123 18.25 -22.14 -11.90
CA SER A 123 19.16 -21.00 -11.95
C SER A 123 18.66 -19.87 -11.05
N PRO A 124 19.55 -19.18 -10.32
CA PRO A 124 19.26 -17.85 -9.82
C PRO A 124 19.09 -16.85 -10.97
N ILE A 125 18.24 -15.84 -10.76
CA ILE A 125 18.13 -14.70 -11.67
C ILE A 125 19.38 -13.81 -11.49
N PRO A 126 20.10 -13.47 -12.57
CA PRO A 126 21.29 -12.62 -12.50
C PRO A 126 21.01 -11.25 -11.87
N GLY A 127 21.82 -10.87 -10.88
CA GLY A 127 21.67 -9.67 -10.07
C GLY A 127 20.55 -9.74 -9.03
N GLY A 128 19.78 -10.83 -8.97
CA GLY A 128 18.67 -11.03 -8.05
C GLY A 128 19.11 -11.36 -6.62
N PRO A 129 18.19 -11.27 -5.64
CA PRO A 129 18.52 -11.42 -4.22
C PRO A 129 19.15 -12.78 -3.89
N SER A 130 18.68 -13.87 -4.51
CA SER A 130 19.23 -15.21 -4.29
C SER A 130 20.67 -15.40 -4.81
N GLU A 131 21.01 -14.77 -5.94
CA GLU A 131 22.38 -14.84 -6.45
C GLU A 131 23.35 -14.10 -5.52
N ARG A 132 22.94 -12.93 -5.01
CA ARG A 132 23.77 -12.08 -4.11
C ARG A 132 24.19 -12.79 -2.83
N ILE A 133 23.35 -13.69 -2.33
CA ILE A 133 23.62 -14.48 -1.11
C ILE A 133 24.29 -15.83 -1.41
N GLY A 134 24.55 -16.15 -2.68
CA GLY A 134 25.35 -17.32 -3.08
C GLY A 134 24.56 -18.61 -3.26
N ILE A 135 23.25 -18.55 -3.52
CA ILE A 135 22.47 -19.70 -4.00
C ILE A 135 22.92 -20.05 -5.42
N ARG A 136 22.96 -21.34 -5.75
CA ARG A 136 23.51 -21.84 -7.01
C ARG A 136 22.57 -22.84 -7.66
N SER A 137 22.75 -23.02 -8.97
CA SER A 137 22.13 -24.11 -9.71
C SER A 137 22.47 -25.45 -9.07
N GLY A 138 21.48 -26.32 -8.94
CA GLY A 138 21.61 -27.64 -8.33
C GLY A 138 21.36 -27.68 -6.82
N ASP A 139 21.17 -26.54 -6.15
CA ASP A 139 20.73 -26.52 -4.75
C ASP A 139 19.34 -27.15 -4.63
N GLN A 140 19.18 -28.13 -3.74
CA GLN A 140 17.92 -28.81 -3.49
C GLN A 140 17.30 -28.25 -2.23
N PHE A 141 16.04 -27.84 -2.27
CA PHE A 141 15.39 -27.31 -1.08
C PHE A 141 15.01 -28.44 -0.12
N LEU A 142 15.42 -28.30 1.13
CA LEU A 142 15.02 -29.17 2.24
C LEU A 142 13.83 -28.57 3.00
N GLY A 143 13.79 -27.25 3.12
CA GLY A 143 12.67 -26.56 3.74
C GLY A 143 12.60 -25.06 3.44
N ILE A 144 11.39 -24.50 3.53
CA ILE A 144 11.11 -23.07 3.36
C ILE A 144 10.31 -22.60 4.57
N ASN A 145 10.78 -21.57 5.27
CA ASN A 145 10.21 -21.04 6.52
C ASN A 145 9.96 -22.12 7.59
N GLY A 146 10.82 -23.13 7.65
CA GLY A 146 10.70 -24.26 8.58
C GLY A 146 9.70 -25.34 8.15
N VAL A 147 9.05 -25.20 6.99
CA VAL A 147 8.21 -26.24 6.38
C VAL A 147 9.11 -27.18 5.57
N VAL A 148 9.09 -28.47 5.92
CA VAL A 148 9.88 -29.52 5.23
C VAL A 148 9.24 -29.86 3.89
N LEU A 149 10.05 -30.00 2.85
CA LEU A 149 9.60 -30.12 1.46
C LEU A 149 9.48 -31.54 0.89
N ASP A 150 9.71 -32.58 1.70
CA ASP A 150 9.75 -33.99 1.27
C ASP A 150 8.50 -34.49 0.50
N SER A 151 7.40 -33.75 0.52
CA SER A 151 6.17 -34.07 -0.23
C SER A 151 5.50 -32.86 -0.89
N MET A 152 6.22 -31.75 -1.08
CA MET A 152 5.62 -30.51 -1.55
C MET A 152 5.68 -30.40 -3.07
N GLU A 153 4.56 -30.06 -3.69
CA GLU A 153 4.48 -29.77 -5.12
C GLU A 153 5.25 -28.48 -5.46
N THR A 154 5.76 -28.38 -6.69
CA THR A 154 6.58 -27.23 -7.13
C THR A 154 5.84 -25.91 -6.95
N ASP A 155 4.54 -25.89 -7.24
CA ASP A 155 3.71 -24.69 -7.17
C ASP A 155 3.57 -24.16 -5.74
N GLU A 156 3.50 -25.05 -4.76
CA GLU A 156 3.40 -24.68 -3.34
C GLU A 156 4.72 -24.08 -2.85
N ALA A 157 5.86 -24.68 -3.23
CA ALA A 157 7.18 -24.13 -2.95
C ALA A 157 7.35 -22.74 -3.59
N VAL A 158 6.91 -22.57 -4.84
CA VAL A 158 6.91 -21.26 -5.52
C VAL A 158 6.04 -20.24 -4.77
N GLY A 159 4.88 -20.65 -4.26
CA GLY A 159 4.01 -19.81 -3.44
C GLY A 159 4.70 -19.30 -2.18
N LEU A 160 5.46 -20.15 -1.49
CA LEU A 160 6.21 -19.79 -0.28
C LEU A 160 7.41 -18.87 -0.56
N LEU A 161 8.06 -19.05 -1.70
CA LEU A 161 9.20 -18.21 -2.14
C LEU A 161 8.75 -16.83 -2.63
N ARG A 162 7.53 -16.74 -3.20
CA ARG A 162 6.89 -15.46 -3.54
C ARG A 162 6.42 -14.74 -2.29
N GLY A 163 6.19 -13.44 -2.43
CA GLY A 163 5.71 -12.60 -1.34
C GLY A 163 6.06 -11.13 -1.54
N ARG A 164 5.61 -10.29 -0.60
CA ARG A 164 5.81 -8.84 -0.68
C ARG A 164 7.31 -8.50 -0.66
N PRO A 165 7.81 -7.62 -1.53
CA PRO A 165 9.17 -7.12 -1.46
C PRO A 165 9.49 -6.52 -0.08
N GLY A 166 10.74 -6.68 0.38
CA GLY A 166 11.21 -6.27 1.72
C GLY A 166 10.86 -7.24 2.85
N THR A 167 10.13 -8.33 2.57
CA THR A 167 9.91 -9.41 3.56
C THR A 167 10.98 -10.48 3.43
N GLU A 168 11.34 -11.14 4.54
CA GLU A 168 12.34 -12.21 4.53
C GLU A 168 11.71 -13.60 4.34
N VAL A 169 12.49 -14.51 3.78
CA VAL A 169 12.22 -15.95 3.76
C VAL A 169 13.46 -16.71 4.18
N LYS A 170 13.28 -17.69 5.05
CA LYS A 170 14.36 -18.59 5.46
C LYS A 170 14.26 -19.87 4.66
N ILE A 171 15.35 -20.30 4.07
CA ILE A 171 15.39 -21.55 3.31
C ILE A 171 16.56 -22.41 3.79
N SER A 172 16.34 -23.72 3.75
CA SER A 172 17.37 -24.72 3.97
C SER A 172 17.59 -25.45 2.66
N VAL A 173 18.84 -25.55 2.22
CA VAL A 173 19.18 -26.24 0.98
C VAL A 173 20.29 -27.26 1.17
N LEU A 174 20.20 -28.36 0.43
CA LEU A 174 21.27 -29.33 0.24
C LEU A 174 22.00 -29.02 -1.06
N ARG A 175 23.29 -28.72 -0.98
CA ARG A 175 24.14 -28.50 -2.15
C ARG A 175 24.89 -29.79 -2.51
N PRO A 176 24.80 -30.28 -3.76
CA PRO A 176 25.57 -31.44 -4.19
C PRO A 176 27.07 -31.26 -3.91
N GLY A 177 27.65 -32.22 -3.17
CA GLY A 177 29.05 -32.19 -2.74
C GLY A 177 29.32 -31.53 -1.38
N ILE A 178 28.29 -30.99 -0.72
CA ILE A 178 28.35 -30.52 0.67
C ILE A 178 27.43 -31.41 1.51
N THR A 179 27.95 -31.96 2.60
CA THR A 179 27.22 -32.93 3.44
C THR A 179 26.21 -32.24 4.34
N ASP A 180 26.52 -31.05 4.83
CA ASP A 180 25.66 -30.30 5.76
C ASP A 180 24.69 -29.37 5.00
N PRO A 181 23.42 -29.28 5.44
CA PRO A 181 22.48 -28.28 4.95
C PRO A 181 23.01 -26.85 5.10
N ILE A 182 22.71 -26.00 4.12
CA ILE A 182 23.04 -24.57 4.16
C ILE A 182 21.75 -23.79 4.35
N GLU A 183 21.71 -22.98 5.41
CA GLU A 183 20.61 -22.07 5.69
C GLU A 183 20.87 -20.71 5.03
N PHE A 184 19.86 -20.17 4.36
CA PHE A 184 19.88 -18.82 3.82
C PHE A 184 18.67 -18.04 4.30
N THR A 185 18.88 -16.75 4.58
CA THR A 185 17.80 -15.78 4.73
C THR A 185 17.83 -14.86 3.52
N ILE A 186 16.72 -14.78 2.79
CA ILE A 186 16.59 -14.00 1.57
C ILE A 186 15.58 -12.90 1.80
N GLU A 187 15.98 -11.66 1.57
CA GLU A 187 15.04 -10.55 1.45
C GLU A 187 14.40 -10.59 0.07
N ARG A 188 13.06 -10.62 0.02
CA ARG A 188 12.30 -10.60 -1.23
C ARG A 188 12.46 -9.24 -1.90
N ASP A 189 12.59 -9.27 -3.22
CA ASP A 189 12.75 -8.07 -4.05
C ASP A 189 11.79 -8.14 -5.23
N VAL A 190 11.65 -7.04 -5.98
CA VAL A 190 10.92 -7.02 -7.24
C VAL A 190 11.77 -7.67 -8.32
N ILE A 191 11.32 -8.80 -8.84
CA ILE A 191 11.99 -9.56 -9.89
C ILE A 191 11.35 -9.24 -11.23
N ARG A 192 12.18 -8.84 -12.20
CA ARG A 192 11.80 -8.60 -13.60
C ARG A 192 12.19 -9.79 -14.46
N LEU A 193 11.21 -10.41 -15.10
CA LEU A 193 11.44 -11.37 -16.17
C LEU A 193 11.91 -10.57 -17.41
N ARG A 194 13.12 -10.84 -17.90
CA ARG A 194 13.65 -10.25 -19.14
C ARG A 194 13.40 -11.17 -20.32
#